data_AF-H3DNR1-F1
#
_entry.id   AF-H3DNR1-F1
#
_cell.length_a   1.000
_cell.length_b   1.000
_cell.length_c   1.000
_cell.angle_alpha   90.00
_cell.angle_beta   90.00
_cell.angle_gamma   90.00
#
_symmetry.space_group_name_H-M   'P 1'
#
loop_
_entity.id
_entity.type
_entity.pdbx_description
1 polymer ?
#
loop_
_entity_poly.entity_id
_entity_poly.type
_entity_poly.pdbx_seq_one_letter_code
_entity_poly.pdbx_strand_id
1 'polypeptide(L)'
;KMAALVDNDLIEKDLPKCVQLLNALTEQVAAVTAHVRELLRQVKDGAFQTSKGLSFLDLRYHLLLFYLQDLTHLISIKAEGQKIKDSDALNRIVTVRTVLEKMRPIDHKLKYQIDKLVRTAVTGALAEDDPLQLRPNPENLISKLSESEESEAEEQAEKKAAPSGGRKYIPPKIAPVHYDGDMTDADRKKAQAERQRRAALRSSVIQELRQQYSDAPEEIREKRDFQTERDSREELHRKNYEESMMVRLSVPKRAKNARKRGVMSMSHQLGAITHFGDITALTGGEAGISQPQKKKKVMKKKTKRKAFRKHK
;
A
#
# COMPACT_ATOMS: atom_id res chain seq x y z
N LYS A 1 -0.06 69.13 -29.05
CA LYS A 1 1.00 68.77 -30.03
C LYS A 1 2.23 68.05 -29.41
N MET A 2 2.13 67.44 -28.22
CA MET A 2 3.29 66.78 -27.55
C MET A 2 3.16 65.25 -27.38
N ALA A 3 2.04 64.62 -27.82
CA ALA A 3 1.84 63.18 -27.66
C ALA A 3 2.55 62.33 -28.74
N ALA A 4 2.82 62.87 -29.93
CA ALA A 4 3.27 62.10 -31.08
C ALA A 4 4.77 61.73 -31.10
N LEU A 5 5.61 62.38 -30.30
CA LEU A 5 7.07 62.12 -30.28
C LEU A 5 7.46 60.95 -29.36
N VAL A 6 6.69 60.71 -28.29
CA VAL A 6 6.97 59.63 -27.33
C VAL A 6 6.62 58.24 -27.90
N ASP A 7 5.64 58.18 -28.80
CA ASP A 7 5.22 56.92 -29.44
C ASP A 7 6.23 56.42 -30.48
N ASN A 8 6.89 57.33 -31.23
CA ASN A 8 7.84 56.93 -32.28
C ASN A 8 9.11 56.27 -31.70
N ASP A 9 9.68 56.78 -30.60
CA ASP A 9 10.87 56.21 -29.97
C ASP A 9 10.62 54.81 -29.38
N LEU A 10 9.39 54.54 -28.92
CA LEU A 10 8.98 53.22 -28.44
C LEU A 10 8.78 52.24 -29.60
N ILE A 11 8.11 52.70 -30.66
CA ILE A 11 7.90 51.91 -31.88
C ILE A 11 9.25 51.53 -32.51
N GLU A 12 10.21 52.46 -32.62
CA GLU A 12 11.54 52.19 -33.18
C GLU A 12 12.34 51.14 -32.38
N LYS A 13 12.15 51.06 -31.06
CA LYS A 13 12.82 50.08 -30.20
C LYS A 13 12.13 48.72 -30.21
N ASP A 14 10.81 48.69 -30.32
CA ASP A 14 10.01 47.46 -30.19
C ASP A 14 9.75 46.78 -31.54
N LEU A 15 9.73 47.53 -32.64
CA LEU A 15 9.57 46.98 -33.99
C LEU A 15 10.63 45.92 -34.35
N PRO A 16 11.95 46.16 -34.19
CA PRO A 16 12.94 45.13 -34.52
C PRO A 16 12.83 43.89 -33.62
N LYS A 17 12.49 44.07 -32.35
CA LYS A 17 12.25 42.94 -31.42
C LYS A 17 11.01 42.14 -31.82
N CYS A 18 9.93 42.83 -32.20
CA CYS A 18 8.70 42.19 -32.65
C CYS A 18 8.94 41.37 -33.93
N VAL A 19 9.67 41.92 -34.90
CA VAL A 19 10.04 41.22 -36.13
C VAL A 19 10.91 39.99 -35.83
N GLN A 20 11.88 40.10 -34.92
CA GLN A 20 12.69 38.96 -34.47
C GLN A 20 11.84 37.87 -33.83
N LEU A 21 10.91 38.24 -32.94
CA LEU A 21 10.02 37.29 -32.27
C LEU A 21 9.04 36.63 -33.24
N LEU A 22 8.52 37.36 -34.22
CA LEU A 22 7.66 36.81 -35.27
C LEU A 22 8.42 35.81 -36.14
N ASN A 23 9.65 36.13 -36.56
CA ASN A 23 10.48 35.20 -37.31
C ASN A 23 10.77 33.92 -36.50
N ALA A 24 11.18 34.07 -35.23
CA ALA A 24 11.39 32.93 -34.34
C ALA A 24 10.12 32.08 -34.16
N LEU A 25 8.94 32.72 -34.04
CA LEU A 25 7.67 32.01 -33.97
C LEU A 25 7.39 31.22 -35.25
N THR A 26 7.63 31.81 -36.43
CA THR A 26 7.43 31.11 -37.71
C THR A 26 8.35 29.90 -37.86
N GLU A 27 9.62 30.02 -37.46
CA GLU A 27 10.58 28.91 -37.43
C GLU A 27 10.14 27.80 -36.47
N GLN A 28 9.69 28.16 -35.26
CA GLN A 28 9.19 27.19 -34.29
C GLN A 28 7.94 26.46 -34.78
N VAL A 29 6.99 27.18 -35.39
CA VAL A 29 5.78 26.58 -35.98
C VAL A 29 6.16 25.64 -37.13
N ALA A 30 7.11 26.03 -37.99
CA ALA A 30 7.60 25.17 -39.06
C ALA A 30 8.26 23.89 -38.53
N ALA A 31 9.11 24.01 -37.51
CA ALA A 31 9.77 22.85 -36.88
C ALA A 31 8.77 21.90 -36.21
N VAL A 32 7.82 22.44 -35.44
CA VAL A 32 6.78 21.63 -34.77
C VAL A 32 5.88 20.96 -35.80
N THR A 33 5.45 21.66 -36.85
CA THR A 33 4.63 21.05 -37.90
C THR A 33 5.37 19.97 -38.68
N ALA A 34 6.68 20.12 -38.91
CA ALA A 34 7.50 19.07 -39.51
C ALA A 34 7.56 17.81 -38.63
N HIS A 35 7.82 17.97 -37.32
CA HIS A 35 7.82 16.84 -36.38
C HIS A 35 6.47 16.13 -36.28
N VAL A 36 5.36 16.89 -36.21
CA VAL A 36 4.01 16.30 -36.17
C VAL A 36 3.70 15.54 -37.46
N ARG A 37 4.10 16.06 -38.63
CA ARG A 37 3.92 15.35 -39.91
C ARG A 37 4.69 14.04 -39.95
N GLU A 38 5.92 14.03 -39.45
CA GLU A 38 6.72 12.80 -39.38
C GLU A 38 6.10 11.76 -38.43
N LEU A 39 5.64 12.19 -37.26
CA LEU A 39 4.92 11.30 -36.32
C LEU A 39 3.65 10.75 -36.95
N LEU A 40 2.87 11.57 -37.65
CA LEU A 40 1.66 11.12 -38.36
C LEU A 40 1.97 10.10 -39.46
N ARG A 41 3.11 10.26 -40.16
CA ARG A 41 3.58 9.29 -41.14
C ARG A 41 3.87 7.95 -40.47
N GLN A 42 4.64 7.96 -39.38
CA GLN A 42 4.97 6.75 -38.61
C GLN A 42 3.74 6.05 -38.02
N VAL A 43 2.72 6.81 -37.60
CA VAL A 43 1.44 6.25 -37.15
C VAL A 43 0.68 5.60 -38.31
N LYS A 44 0.61 6.23 -39.49
CA LYS A 44 -0.04 5.67 -40.68
C LYS A 44 0.66 4.42 -41.20
N ASP A 45 1.98 4.38 -41.09
CA ASP A 45 2.81 3.23 -41.45
C ASP A 45 2.71 2.10 -40.41
N GLY A 46 1.91 2.28 -39.35
CA GLY A 46 1.65 1.26 -38.34
C GLY A 46 2.79 1.03 -37.35
N ALA A 47 3.82 1.89 -37.35
CA ALA A 47 4.95 1.78 -36.41
C ALA A 47 4.52 1.98 -34.95
N PHE A 48 3.44 2.74 -34.72
CA PHE A 48 2.83 2.93 -33.41
C PHE A 48 1.41 2.37 -33.35
N GLN A 49 1.17 1.41 -32.44
CA GLN A 49 -0.16 0.89 -32.17
C GLN A 49 -0.93 1.88 -31.28
N THR A 50 -1.80 2.69 -31.86
CA THR A 50 -2.60 3.71 -31.15
C THR A 50 -3.90 3.17 -30.54
N SER A 51 -4.22 1.89 -30.73
CA SER A 51 -5.50 1.28 -30.33
C SER A 51 -5.70 1.18 -28.81
N LYS A 52 -4.63 1.24 -28.01
CA LYS A 52 -4.67 1.15 -26.54
C LYS A 52 -4.09 2.41 -25.89
N GLY A 53 -4.75 3.55 -26.09
CA GLY A 53 -4.41 4.82 -25.44
C GLY A 53 -5.05 5.00 -24.06
N LEU A 54 -4.41 5.79 -23.20
CA LEU A 54 -5.03 6.28 -21.96
C LEU A 54 -6.00 7.41 -22.30
N SER A 55 -7.30 7.12 -22.37
CA SER A 55 -8.36 8.11 -22.70
C SER A 55 -8.31 9.39 -21.84
N PHE A 56 -7.84 9.28 -20.60
CA PHE A 56 -7.64 10.43 -19.72
C PHE A 56 -6.54 11.39 -20.22
N LEU A 57 -5.48 10.86 -20.83
CA LEU A 57 -4.40 11.64 -21.41
C LEU A 57 -4.90 12.40 -22.64
N ASP A 58 -5.74 11.76 -23.46
CA ASP A 58 -6.37 12.40 -24.62
C ASP A 58 -7.23 13.59 -24.21
N LEU A 59 -8.07 13.42 -23.18
CA LEU A 59 -8.86 14.52 -22.62
C LEU A 59 -7.98 15.69 -22.18
N ARG A 60 -6.88 15.41 -21.48
CA ARG A 60 -5.93 16.45 -21.05
C ARG A 60 -5.34 17.21 -22.23
N TYR A 61 -4.98 16.52 -23.31
CA TYR A 61 -4.47 17.18 -24.52
C TYR A 61 -5.54 18.05 -25.19
N HIS A 62 -6.78 17.60 -25.27
CA HIS A 62 -7.89 18.40 -25.81
C HIS A 62 -8.13 19.66 -24.96
N LEU A 63 -8.10 19.55 -23.63
CA LEU A 63 -8.22 20.70 -22.73
C LEU A 63 -7.08 21.71 -22.91
N LEU A 64 -5.84 21.24 -23.05
CA LEU A 64 -4.69 22.11 -23.33
C LEU A 64 -4.82 22.79 -24.70
N LEU A 65 -5.34 22.09 -25.70
CA LEU A 65 -5.60 22.65 -27.02
C LEU A 65 -6.67 23.76 -26.96
N PHE A 66 -7.78 23.52 -26.27
CA PHE A 66 -8.81 24.55 -26.05
C PHE A 66 -8.26 25.76 -25.31
N TYR A 67 -7.41 25.56 -24.31
CA TYR A 67 -6.72 26.64 -23.61
C TYR A 67 -5.87 27.49 -24.57
N LEU A 68 -5.07 26.87 -25.44
CA LEU A 68 -4.24 27.59 -26.42
C LEU A 68 -5.07 28.30 -27.49
N GLN A 69 -6.19 27.71 -27.91
CA GLN A 69 -7.12 28.31 -28.87
C GLN A 69 -7.76 29.58 -28.29
N ASP A 70 -8.33 29.50 -27.09
CA ASP A 70 -8.93 30.66 -26.43
C ASP A 70 -7.89 31.73 -26.09
N LEU A 71 -6.66 31.33 -25.72
CA LEU A 71 -5.56 32.26 -25.47
C LEU A 71 -5.17 33.03 -26.74
N THR A 72 -5.01 32.32 -27.86
CA THR A 72 -4.71 32.94 -29.16
C THR A 72 -5.82 33.90 -29.58
N HIS A 73 -7.08 33.52 -29.33
CA HIS A 73 -8.22 34.40 -29.59
C HIS A 73 -8.18 35.67 -28.75
N LEU A 74 -7.85 35.59 -27.45
CA LEU A 74 -7.65 36.77 -26.61
C LEU A 74 -6.49 37.66 -27.09
N ILE A 75 -5.41 37.06 -27.58
CA ILE A 75 -4.29 37.81 -28.16
C ILE A 75 -4.75 38.56 -29.40
N SER A 76 -5.57 37.94 -30.28
CA SER A 76 -6.15 38.61 -31.45
C SER A 76 -7.02 39.80 -31.05
N ILE A 77 -7.94 39.61 -30.10
CA ILE A 77 -8.82 40.69 -29.59
C ILE A 77 -7.98 41.86 -29.06
N LYS A 78 -6.91 41.56 -28.32
CA LYS A 78 -6.02 42.59 -27.77
C LYS A 78 -5.20 43.29 -28.86
N ALA A 79 -4.77 42.56 -29.89
CA ALA A 79 -4.04 43.11 -31.04
C ALA A 79 -4.93 44.03 -31.89
N GLU A 80 -6.22 43.75 -31.97
CA GLU A 80 -7.24 44.60 -32.62
C GLU A 80 -7.63 45.83 -31.76
N GLY A 81 -7.09 45.97 -30.55
CA GLY A 81 -7.36 47.10 -29.65
C GLY A 81 -8.70 47.02 -28.92
N GLN A 82 -9.37 45.87 -28.95
CA GLN A 82 -10.64 45.66 -28.26
C GLN A 82 -10.44 45.41 -26.76
N LYS A 83 -11.46 45.73 -25.96
CA LYS A 83 -11.42 45.51 -24.51
C LYS A 83 -11.60 44.01 -24.22
N ILE A 84 -10.74 43.47 -23.37
CA ILE A 84 -10.77 42.06 -22.96
C ILE A 84 -11.86 41.81 -21.89
N LYS A 85 -12.28 42.86 -21.20
CA LYS A 85 -13.27 42.79 -20.11
C LYS A 85 -14.59 42.26 -20.69
N ASP A 86 -15.12 41.19 -20.09
CA ASP A 86 -16.36 40.49 -20.45
C ASP A 86 -16.30 39.57 -21.70
N SER A 87 -15.11 39.23 -22.20
CA SER A 87 -14.98 38.20 -23.24
C SER A 87 -15.29 36.80 -22.68
N ASP A 88 -16.17 36.06 -23.34
CA ASP A 88 -16.46 34.66 -23.01
C ASP A 88 -15.20 33.77 -23.03
N ALA A 89 -14.19 34.14 -23.82
CA ALA A 89 -12.93 33.42 -23.89
C ALA A 89 -12.15 33.47 -22.56
N LEU A 90 -12.25 34.57 -21.79
CA LEU A 90 -11.67 34.62 -20.45
C LEU A 90 -12.35 33.61 -19.52
N ASN A 91 -13.69 33.54 -19.54
CA ASN A 91 -14.44 32.60 -18.73
C ASN A 91 -14.09 31.15 -19.08
N ARG A 92 -13.96 30.83 -20.38
CA ARG A 92 -13.52 29.51 -20.83
C ARG A 92 -12.10 29.18 -20.37
N ILE A 93 -11.14 30.10 -20.50
CA ILE A 93 -9.76 29.90 -20.03
C ILE A 93 -9.69 29.63 -18.53
N VAL A 94 -10.40 30.43 -17.73
CA VAL A 94 -10.46 30.23 -16.27
C VAL A 94 -11.08 28.86 -15.96
N THR A 95 -12.17 28.52 -16.64
CA THR A 95 -12.83 27.22 -16.46
C THR A 95 -11.89 26.07 -16.80
N VAL A 96 -11.27 26.08 -17.98
CA VAL A 96 -10.30 25.05 -18.40
C VAL A 96 -9.12 24.96 -17.42
N ARG A 97 -8.61 26.10 -16.92
CA ARG A 97 -7.55 26.12 -15.91
C ARG A 97 -7.98 25.46 -14.60
N THR A 98 -9.17 25.77 -14.11
CA THR A 98 -9.69 25.14 -12.89
C THR A 98 -9.88 23.63 -13.06
N VAL A 99 -10.36 23.19 -14.23
CA VAL A 99 -10.48 21.76 -14.55
C VAL A 99 -9.10 21.09 -14.54
N LEU A 100 -8.10 21.68 -15.21
CA LEU A 100 -6.73 21.16 -15.20
C LEU A 100 -6.14 21.07 -13.77
N GLU A 101 -6.45 22.02 -12.90
CA GLU A 101 -6.03 21.96 -11.49
C GLU A 101 -6.72 20.83 -10.72
N LYS A 102 -8.01 20.59 -10.96
CA LYS A 102 -8.75 19.47 -10.35
C LYS A 102 -8.36 18.11 -10.89
N MET A 103 -7.81 18.04 -12.11
CA MET A 103 -7.29 16.81 -12.69
C MET A 103 -5.93 16.37 -12.11
N ARG A 104 -5.14 17.27 -11.52
CA ARG A 104 -3.81 16.96 -10.94
C ARG A 104 -3.76 15.74 -10.01
N PRO A 105 -4.66 15.53 -9.03
CA PRO A 105 -4.60 14.33 -8.20
C PRO A 105 -4.78 13.03 -9.00
N ILE A 106 -5.54 13.05 -10.09
CA ILE A 106 -5.70 11.90 -10.99
C ILE A 106 -4.41 11.67 -11.76
N ASP A 107 -3.77 12.73 -12.25
CA ASP A 107 -2.43 12.64 -12.88
C ASP A 107 -1.41 11.98 -11.93
N HIS A 108 -1.41 12.36 -10.64
CA HIS A 108 -0.48 11.79 -9.66
C HIS A 108 -0.71 10.27 -9.47
N LYS A 109 -1.97 9.83 -9.49
CA LYS A 109 -2.30 8.39 -9.39
C LYS A 109 -1.88 7.63 -10.66
N LEU A 110 -2.02 8.25 -11.82
CA LEU A 110 -1.65 7.65 -13.12
C LEU A 110 -0.16 7.76 -13.42
N LYS A 111 0.58 8.66 -12.75
CA LYS A 111 2.01 8.88 -12.97
C LYS A 111 2.80 7.57 -12.97
N TYR A 112 2.55 6.72 -11.99
CA TYR A 112 3.23 5.42 -11.92
C TYR A 112 2.96 4.55 -13.16
N GLN A 113 1.70 4.50 -13.61
CA GLN A 113 1.31 3.70 -14.78
C GLN A 113 1.91 4.27 -16.06
N ILE A 114 1.91 5.60 -16.21
CA ILE A 114 2.54 6.29 -17.34
C ILE A 114 4.05 6.04 -17.34
N ASP A 115 4.72 6.27 -16.21
CA ASP A 115 6.16 6.06 -16.08
C ASP A 115 6.54 4.59 -16.33
N LYS A 116 5.71 3.64 -15.89
CA LYS A 116 5.88 2.21 -16.18
C LYS A 116 5.76 1.92 -17.67
N LEU A 117 4.72 2.41 -18.34
CA LEU A 117 4.51 2.22 -19.79
C LEU A 117 5.63 2.84 -20.62
N VAL A 118 6.07 4.04 -20.25
CA VAL A 118 7.20 4.72 -20.91
C VAL A 118 8.49 3.92 -20.71
N ARG A 119 8.76 3.44 -19.49
CA ARG A 119 9.93 2.58 -19.23
C ARG A 119 9.86 1.31 -20.07
N THR A 120 8.73 0.60 -20.09
CA THR A 120 8.60 -0.61 -20.90
C THR A 120 8.79 -0.35 -22.40
N ALA A 121 8.36 0.80 -22.91
CA ALA A 121 8.55 1.16 -24.31
C ALA A 121 10.03 1.46 -24.63
N VAL A 122 10.77 2.03 -23.70
CA VAL A 122 12.19 2.39 -23.88
C VAL A 122 13.14 1.21 -23.63
N THR A 123 12.90 0.44 -22.58
CA THR A 123 13.82 -0.65 -22.15
C THR A 123 13.36 -2.04 -22.58
N GLY A 124 12.12 -2.20 -23.08
CA GLY A 124 11.58 -3.50 -23.49
C GLY A 124 11.34 -4.51 -22.36
N ALA A 125 11.71 -4.17 -21.11
CA ALA A 125 11.59 -5.02 -19.94
C ALA A 125 10.84 -4.29 -18.81
N LEU A 126 9.98 -5.03 -18.11
CA LEU A 126 9.36 -4.59 -16.85
C LEU A 126 10.42 -4.67 -15.74
N ALA A 127 10.55 -3.63 -14.91
CA ALA A 127 11.49 -3.65 -13.79
C ALA A 127 11.18 -4.80 -12.83
N GLU A 128 12.20 -5.53 -12.37
CA GLU A 128 12.06 -6.65 -11.43
C GLU A 128 11.50 -6.22 -10.05
N ASP A 129 11.66 -4.94 -9.70
CA ASP A 129 11.23 -4.34 -8.42
C ASP A 129 9.87 -3.61 -8.48
N ASP A 130 8.95 -4.00 -9.37
CA ASP A 130 7.63 -3.35 -9.44
C ASP A 130 6.65 -3.93 -8.39
N PRO A 131 6.22 -3.15 -7.37
CA PRO A 131 5.31 -3.62 -6.33
C PRO A 131 3.93 -4.05 -6.84
N LEU A 132 3.52 -3.65 -8.05
CA LEU A 132 2.26 -4.09 -8.67
C LEU A 132 2.37 -5.47 -9.34
N GLN A 133 3.57 -6.00 -9.59
CA GLN A 133 3.77 -7.38 -10.07
C GLN A 133 3.44 -8.41 -8.99
N LEU A 134 3.51 -8.02 -7.71
CA LEU A 134 3.16 -8.86 -6.56
C LEU A 134 1.64 -8.95 -6.33
N ARG A 135 0.82 -8.34 -7.20
CA ARG A 135 -0.64 -8.52 -7.13
C ARG A 135 -0.99 -9.95 -7.55
N PRO A 136 -1.86 -10.64 -6.81
CA PRO A 136 -2.33 -11.95 -7.23
C PRO A 136 -3.09 -11.80 -8.56
N ASN A 137 -2.66 -12.51 -9.60
CA ASN A 137 -3.36 -12.60 -10.88
C ASN A 137 -4.49 -13.63 -10.76
N PRO A 138 -5.78 -13.21 -10.75
CA PRO A 138 -6.90 -14.13 -10.61
C PRO A 138 -7.06 -15.04 -11.84
N GLU A 139 -6.57 -14.64 -13.02
CA GLU A 139 -6.61 -15.46 -14.24
C GLU A 139 -5.78 -16.75 -14.11
N ASN A 140 -4.68 -16.73 -13.33
CA ASN A 140 -3.90 -17.93 -13.00
C ASN A 140 -4.65 -18.92 -12.07
N LEU A 141 -5.76 -18.49 -11.47
CA LEU A 141 -6.64 -19.34 -10.67
C LEU A 141 -7.82 -19.89 -11.50
N ILE A 142 -8.25 -19.14 -12.52
CA ILE A 142 -9.41 -19.48 -13.36
C ILE A 142 -9.07 -20.61 -14.34
N SER A 143 -7.84 -20.69 -14.87
CA SER A 143 -7.43 -21.79 -15.75
C SER A 143 -7.46 -23.18 -15.08
N LYS A 144 -7.54 -23.25 -13.74
CA LYS A 144 -7.73 -24.50 -12.98
C LYS A 144 -9.18 -24.81 -12.62
N LEU A 145 -10.10 -23.87 -12.81
CA LEU A 145 -11.53 -24.01 -12.50
C LEU A 145 -12.39 -24.16 -13.77
N SER A 146 -11.98 -23.56 -14.90
CA SER A 146 -12.70 -23.63 -16.17
C SER A 146 -12.45 -24.90 -16.97
N GLU A 147 -11.57 -25.81 -16.54
CA GLU A 147 -11.38 -27.12 -17.19
C GLU A 147 -12.52 -28.12 -16.88
N SER A 148 -13.62 -27.62 -16.25
CA SER A 148 -14.78 -28.42 -15.83
C SER A 148 -15.96 -28.36 -16.80
N GLU A 149 -16.04 -27.37 -17.69
CA GLU A 149 -17.18 -27.23 -18.60
C GLU A 149 -16.73 -26.70 -19.97
N GLU A 150 -17.11 -27.48 -20.99
CA GLU A 150 -17.21 -27.15 -22.40
C GLU A 150 -16.01 -27.43 -23.32
N SER A 151 -16.38 -28.14 -24.39
CA SER A 151 -15.57 -28.82 -25.38
C SER A 151 -15.43 -28.01 -26.67
N GLU A 152 -14.24 -28.13 -27.27
CA GLU A 152 -13.86 -27.91 -28.68
C GLU A 152 -13.90 -26.49 -29.29
N ALA A 153 -12.70 -25.93 -29.51
CA ALA A 153 -12.19 -25.57 -30.85
C ALA A 153 -10.69 -25.20 -30.80
N GLU A 154 -9.91 -25.84 -31.69
CA GLU A 154 -8.60 -25.56 -32.32
C GLU A 154 -7.81 -24.28 -31.90
N GLU A 155 -6.48 -24.22 -31.74
CA GLU A 155 -5.37 -25.03 -32.25
C GLU A 155 -4.06 -24.67 -31.48
N GLN A 156 -3.14 -25.65 -31.44
CA GLN A 156 -1.66 -25.53 -31.30
C GLN A 156 -1.04 -24.86 -30.04
N ALA A 157 -0.59 -25.70 -29.11
CA ALA A 157 0.82 -25.72 -28.65
C ALA A 157 1.10 -26.90 -27.71
N GLU A 158 2.16 -27.64 -28.04
CA GLU A 158 2.69 -28.84 -27.40
C GLU A 158 2.79 -28.79 -25.87
N LYS A 159 2.08 -29.69 -25.14
CA LYS A 159 2.61 -30.35 -23.93
C LYS A 159 2.06 -31.78 -23.79
N LYS A 160 3.00 -32.70 -23.54
CA LYS A 160 2.85 -34.16 -23.44
C LYS A 160 1.62 -34.59 -22.61
N ALA A 161 0.78 -35.43 -23.23
CA ALA A 161 -0.36 -36.09 -22.60
C ALA A 161 0.08 -37.06 -21.48
N ALA A 162 -0.63 -37.02 -20.36
CA ALA A 162 -0.71 -38.12 -19.40
C ALA A 162 -2.06 -38.83 -19.58
N PRO A 163 -2.16 -40.16 -19.42
CA PRO A 163 -3.31 -40.92 -19.88
C PRO A 163 -4.57 -40.63 -19.05
N SER A 164 -5.69 -40.45 -19.73
CA SER A 164 -7.02 -40.47 -19.14
C SER A 164 -7.37 -41.90 -18.71
N GLY A 165 -7.37 -42.14 -17.40
CA GLY A 165 -7.89 -43.36 -16.81
C GLY A 165 -8.36 -43.06 -15.39
N GLY A 166 -9.60 -43.45 -15.06
CA GLY A 166 -10.36 -43.07 -13.87
C GLY A 166 -9.51 -42.82 -12.61
N ARG A 167 -9.47 -41.58 -12.15
CA ARG A 167 -8.59 -41.15 -11.06
C ARG A 167 -9.14 -41.60 -9.71
N LYS A 168 -8.64 -42.74 -9.25
CA LYS A 168 -8.65 -43.15 -7.83
C LYS A 168 -7.97 -42.05 -7.01
N TYR A 169 -8.61 -41.57 -5.94
CA TYR A 169 -8.05 -40.53 -5.08
C TYR A 169 -6.68 -40.98 -4.53
N ILE A 170 -5.64 -40.18 -4.82
CA ILE A 170 -4.29 -40.38 -4.30
C ILE A 170 -4.05 -39.31 -3.23
N PRO A 171 -3.97 -39.68 -1.93
CA PRO A 171 -3.62 -38.74 -0.87
C PRO A 171 -2.25 -38.10 -1.15
N PRO A 172 -2.09 -36.79 -0.88
CA PRO A 172 -0.81 -36.12 -1.08
C PRO A 172 0.26 -36.77 -0.21
N LYS A 173 1.36 -37.21 -0.84
CA LYS A 173 2.53 -37.72 -0.13
C LYS A 173 3.27 -36.53 0.49
N ILE A 174 3.06 -36.30 1.78
CA ILE A 174 3.78 -35.28 2.54
C ILE A 174 5.25 -35.70 2.62
N ALA A 175 6.14 -34.85 2.10
CA ALA A 175 7.58 -35.06 2.23
C ALA A 175 7.95 -35.08 3.73
N PRO A 176 8.77 -36.04 4.18
CA PRO A 176 9.20 -36.09 5.58
C PRO A 176 9.87 -34.76 5.95
N VAL A 177 9.25 -34.02 6.87
CA VAL A 177 9.90 -32.89 7.52
C VAL A 177 10.98 -33.48 8.42
N HIS A 178 12.23 -33.04 8.27
CA HIS A 178 13.33 -33.47 9.11
C HIS A 178 12.95 -33.24 10.58
N TYR A 179 12.88 -34.34 11.34
CA TYR A 179 12.75 -34.28 12.79
C TYR A 179 14.13 -33.96 13.34
N ASP A 180 14.33 -32.73 13.81
CA ASP A 180 15.57 -32.27 14.45
C ASP A 180 15.75 -32.87 15.86
N GLY A 181 15.53 -34.19 16.00
CA GLY A 181 15.73 -34.94 17.23
C GLY A 181 14.97 -34.42 18.46
N ASP A 182 15.28 -35.02 19.60
CA ASP A 182 14.97 -34.40 20.89
C ASP A 182 15.91 -33.22 21.07
N MET A 183 15.40 -32.00 20.89
CA MET A 183 16.11 -30.73 21.15
C MET A 183 17.15 -30.89 22.24
N THR A 184 18.43 -30.74 21.89
CA THR A 184 19.52 -30.90 22.86
C THR A 184 19.30 -29.94 24.03
N ASP A 185 19.82 -30.27 25.21
CA ASP A 185 19.69 -29.38 26.37
C ASP A 185 20.35 -28.01 26.10
N ALA A 186 21.32 -27.93 25.17
CA ALA A 186 21.87 -26.68 24.69
C ALA A 186 20.86 -25.87 23.87
N ASP A 187 20.11 -26.50 22.97
CA ASP A 187 19.09 -25.82 22.16
C ASP A 187 17.88 -25.40 23.00
N ARG A 188 17.52 -26.18 24.01
CA ARG A 188 16.51 -25.79 25.01
C ARG A 188 16.93 -24.55 25.79
N LYS A 189 18.21 -24.47 26.19
CA LYS A 189 18.75 -23.28 26.87
C LYS A 189 18.80 -22.06 25.95
N LYS A 190 19.20 -22.22 24.68
CA LYS A 190 19.16 -21.15 23.68
C LYS A 190 17.73 -20.65 23.44
N ALA A 191 16.77 -21.54 23.28
CA ALA A 191 15.36 -21.19 23.11
C ALA A 191 14.78 -20.48 24.34
N GLN A 192 15.20 -20.86 25.56
CA GLN A 192 14.83 -20.17 26.79
C GLN A 192 15.45 -18.77 26.88
N ALA A 193 16.74 -18.62 26.55
CA ALA A 193 17.43 -17.33 26.51
C ALA A 193 16.81 -16.40 25.45
N GLU A 194 16.48 -16.93 24.28
CA GLU A 194 15.80 -16.18 23.23
C GLU A 194 14.38 -15.78 23.66
N ARG A 195 13.64 -16.67 24.32
CA ARG A 195 12.32 -16.35 24.89
C ARG A 195 12.42 -15.24 25.94
N GLN A 196 13.44 -15.27 26.79
CA GLN A 196 13.70 -14.22 27.79
C GLN A 196 14.05 -12.89 27.13
N ARG A 197 14.91 -12.89 26.11
CA ARG A 197 15.23 -11.68 25.31
C ARG A 197 13.99 -11.10 24.64
N ARG A 198 13.18 -11.94 23.99
CA ARG A 198 11.91 -11.53 23.36
C ARG A 198 10.92 -10.99 24.41
N ALA A 199 10.89 -11.56 25.61
CA ALA A 199 10.05 -11.07 26.71
C ALA A 199 10.56 -9.73 27.25
N ALA A 200 11.88 -9.55 27.40
CA ALA A 200 12.49 -8.29 27.81
C ALA A 200 12.20 -7.17 26.79
N LEU A 201 12.35 -7.43 25.49
CA LEU A 201 11.96 -6.47 24.43
C LEU A 201 10.46 -6.13 24.42
N ARG A 202 9.62 -7.01 24.95
CA ARG A 202 8.18 -6.81 25.12
C ARG A 202 7.81 -6.26 26.51
N SER A 203 8.80 -5.92 27.34
CA SER A 203 8.54 -5.24 28.62
C SER A 203 7.98 -3.84 28.37
N SER A 204 7.15 -3.35 29.30
CA SER A 204 6.53 -2.03 29.22
C SER A 204 7.55 -0.92 29.04
N VAL A 205 8.63 -0.95 29.82
CA VAL A 205 9.72 0.04 29.78
C VAL A 205 10.37 0.12 28.39
N ILE A 206 10.73 -1.02 27.80
CA ILE A 206 11.37 -1.03 26.48
C ILE A 206 10.38 -0.65 25.38
N GLN A 207 9.11 -1.04 25.50
CA GLN A 207 8.08 -0.67 24.54
C GLN A 207 7.81 0.83 24.55
N GLU A 208 7.75 1.47 25.73
CA GLU A 208 7.54 2.91 25.88
C GLU A 208 8.73 3.71 25.33
N LEU A 209 9.97 3.29 25.65
CA LEU A 209 11.17 3.88 25.04
C LEU A 209 11.12 3.77 23.51
N ARG A 210 10.75 2.60 22.98
CA ARG A 210 10.62 2.41 21.53
C ARG A 210 9.58 3.34 20.91
N GLN A 211 8.46 3.60 21.60
CA GLN A 211 7.42 4.53 21.14
C GLN A 211 7.93 5.98 21.12
N GLN A 212 8.62 6.42 22.18
CA GLN A 212 9.17 7.78 22.27
C GLN A 212 10.19 8.10 21.18
N TYR A 213 11.01 7.13 20.78
CA TYR A 213 12.02 7.29 19.72
C TYR A 213 11.51 6.92 18.32
N SER A 214 10.24 6.51 18.17
CA SER A 214 9.68 6.19 16.86
C SER A 214 8.86 7.36 16.30
N ASP A 215 9.16 7.76 15.05
CA ASP A 215 8.36 8.75 14.30
C ASP A 215 7.07 8.14 13.69
N ALA A 216 6.75 6.89 14.03
CA ALA A 216 5.57 6.22 13.52
C ALA A 216 4.30 6.79 14.19
N PRO A 217 3.22 7.05 13.44
CA PRO A 217 2.00 7.60 14.00
C PRO A 217 1.37 6.64 15.03
N GLU A 218 0.96 7.19 16.18
CA GLU A 218 0.28 6.42 17.21
C GLU A 218 -1.22 6.30 16.93
N GLU A 219 -1.79 5.11 17.12
CA GLU A 219 -3.24 4.89 17.08
C GLU A 219 -3.89 5.44 18.36
N ILE A 220 -4.49 6.63 18.28
CA ILE A 220 -5.27 7.20 19.38
C ILE A 220 -6.63 6.52 19.44
N ARG A 221 -6.87 5.76 20.52
CA ARG A 221 -8.17 5.12 20.83
C ARG A 221 -8.88 5.85 21.97
N GLU A 222 -10.22 5.83 21.96
CA GLU A 222 -11.07 6.53 22.95
C GLU A 222 -10.87 6.08 24.41
N LYS A 223 -10.29 4.88 24.64
CA LYS A 223 -9.94 4.39 25.98
C LYS A 223 -8.46 4.00 26.01
N ARG A 224 -7.62 4.85 26.59
CA ARG A 224 -6.20 4.60 26.83
C ARG A 224 -6.00 3.82 28.14
N ASP A 225 -6.31 2.53 28.11
CA ASP A 225 -5.91 1.62 29.17
C ASP A 225 -4.73 0.77 28.67
N PHE A 226 -3.51 0.98 29.17
CA PHE A 226 -2.31 0.22 28.74
C PHE A 226 -2.47 -1.30 28.83
N GLN A 227 -3.34 -1.78 29.72
CA GLN A 227 -3.64 -3.21 29.87
C GLN A 227 -4.60 -3.74 28.79
N THR A 228 -5.42 -2.87 28.19
CA THR A 228 -6.23 -3.22 27.02
C THR A 228 -5.37 -3.49 25.79
N GLU A 229 -4.10 -3.05 25.73
CA GLU A 229 -3.26 -3.38 24.58
C GLU A 229 -2.99 -4.88 24.46
N ARG A 230 -2.68 -5.56 25.58
CA ARG A 230 -2.40 -6.99 25.55
C ARG A 230 -3.66 -7.78 25.20
N ASP A 231 -4.77 -7.47 25.86
CA ASP A 231 -6.05 -8.11 25.59
C ASP A 231 -6.54 -7.79 24.17
N SER A 232 -6.32 -6.56 23.69
CA SER A 232 -6.61 -6.13 22.31
C SER A 232 -5.77 -6.89 21.29
N ARG A 233 -4.47 -7.09 21.54
CA ARG A 233 -3.61 -7.91 20.68
C ARG A 233 -4.11 -9.36 20.61
N GLU A 234 -4.50 -9.93 21.75
CA GLU A 234 -5.09 -11.29 21.80
C GLU A 234 -6.43 -11.36 21.05
N GLU A 235 -7.26 -10.31 21.14
CA GLU A 235 -8.51 -10.20 20.40
C GLU A 235 -8.31 -10.00 18.90
N LEU A 236 -7.35 -9.17 18.48
CA LEU A 236 -6.95 -8.99 17.09
C LEU A 236 -6.44 -10.30 16.51
N HIS A 237 -5.55 -10.99 17.23
CA HIS A 237 -5.03 -12.28 16.79
C HIS A 237 -6.17 -13.31 16.64
N ARG A 238 -7.15 -13.29 17.54
CA ARG A 238 -8.32 -14.15 17.44
C ARG A 238 -9.18 -13.80 16.22
N LYS A 239 -9.44 -12.50 15.95
CA LYS A 239 -10.17 -12.06 14.76
C LYS A 239 -9.47 -12.50 13.48
N ASN A 240 -8.16 -12.27 13.38
CA ASN A 240 -7.38 -12.68 12.21
C ASN A 240 -7.43 -14.19 11.96
N TYR A 241 -7.44 -14.99 13.03
CA TYR A 241 -7.63 -16.44 12.91
C TYR A 241 -9.05 -16.80 12.45
N GLU A 242 -10.07 -16.20 13.05
CA GLU A 242 -11.47 -16.45 12.69
C GLU A 242 -11.77 -16.02 11.24
N GLU A 243 -11.15 -14.94 10.75
CA GLU A 243 -11.26 -14.46 9.36
C GLU A 243 -10.48 -15.34 8.37
N SER A 244 -9.23 -15.71 8.69
CA SER A 244 -8.43 -16.57 7.80
C SER A 244 -9.00 -17.98 7.66
N MET A 245 -9.54 -18.54 8.74
CA MET A 245 -10.14 -19.89 8.75
C MET A 245 -11.65 -19.88 8.55
N MET A 246 -12.29 -18.70 8.49
CA MET A 246 -13.73 -18.50 8.34
C MET A 246 -14.58 -19.28 9.37
N VAL A 247 -14.06 -19.49 10.58
CA VAL A 247 -14.71 -20.26 11.67
C VAL A 247 -14.59 -19.51 12.98
N ARG A 248 -15.73 -19.34 13.69
CA ARG A 248 -15.75 -18.70 15.02
C ARG A 248 -15.24 -19.63 16.11
N LEU A 249 -14.35 -19.11 16.97
CA LEU A 249 -13.85 -19.85 18.13
C LEU A 249 -14.77 -19.69 19.34
N SER A 250 -15.20 -20.79 19.96
CA SER A 250 -15.98 -20.70 21.21
C SER A 250 -15.10 -20.39 22.41
N VAL A 251 -15.57 -19.53 23.32
CA VAL A 251 -14.82 -19.16 24.53
C VAL A 251 -15.32 -19.98 25.72
N PRO A 252 -14.45 -20.70 26.45
CA PRO A 252 -14.88 -21.42 27.64
C PRO A 252 -15.36 -20.45 28.73
N LYS A 253 -16.41 -20.84 29.48
CA LYS A 253 -17.01 -20.01 30.56
C LYS A 253 -15.97 -19.50 31.57
N ARG A 254 -14.96 -20.30 31.87
CA ARG A 254 -13.85 -19.93 32.77
C ARG A 254 -13.03 -18.74 32.24
N ALA A 255 -12.69 -18.73 30.95
CA ALA A 255 -11.95 -17.63 30.34
C ALA A 255 -12.81 -16.36 30.26
N LYS A 256 -14.10 -16.50 29.95
CA LYS A 256 -15.07 -15.38 29.97
C LYS A 256 -15.15 -14.73 31.35
N ASN A 257 -15.20 -15.53 32.42
CA ASN A 257 -15.25 -15.01 33.79
C ASN A 257 -13.92 -14.39 34.24
N ALA A 258 -12.78 -14.91 33.78
CA ALA A 258 -11.47 -14.32 34.03
C ALA A 258 -11.34 -12.92 33.38
N ARG A 259 -11.77 -12.77 32.12
CA ARG A 259 -11.81 -11.48 31.43
C ARG A 259 -12.72 -10.47 32.15
N LYS A 260 -13.93 -10.88 32.53
CA LYS A 260 -14.85 -10.03 33.30
C LYS A 260 -14.25 -9.53 34.62
N ARG A 261 -13.49 -10.39 35.32
CA ARG A 261 -12.80 -10.01 36.56
C ARG A 261 -11.62 -9.07 36.30
N GLY A 262 -10.88 -9.28 35.21
CA GLY A 262 -9.79 -8.40 34.79
C GLY A 262 -10.26 -6.97 34.49
N VAL A 263 -11.38 -6.84 33.77
CA VAL A 263 -11.96 -5.53 33.40
C VAL A 263 -12.49 -4.74 34.60
N MET A 264 -12.91 -5.40 35.69
CA MET A 264 -13.51 -4.73 36.86
C MET A 264 -12.51 -4.45 38.01
N SER A 265 -11.29 -4.95 37.94
CA SER A 265 -10.36 -4.94 39.07
C SER A 265 -9.29 -3.86 38.92
N MET A 266 -9.48 -2.70 39.56
CA MET A 266 -8.48 -1.60 39.60
C MET A 266 -7.09 -2.05 40.09
N SER A 267 -7.01 -3.11 40.90
CA SER A 267 -5.74 -3.70 41.33
C SER A 267 -4.88 -4.26 40.20
N HIS A 268 -5.47 -4.60 39.05
CA HIS A 268 -4.72 -5.06 37.87
C HIS A 268 -4.06 -3.89 37.11
N GLN A 269 -4.64 -2.69 37.17
CA GLN A 269 -4.11 -1.47 36.53
C GLN A 269 -2.79 -1.03 37.18
N LEU A 270 -2.67 -1.16 38.50
CA LEU A 270 -1.43 -0.89 39.23
C LEU A 270 -0.33 -1.93 38.94
N GLY A 271 -0.72 -3.13 38.50
CA GLY A 271 0.22 -4.20 38.16
C GLY A 271 1.15 -3.83 36.99
N ALA A 272 0.66 -3.08 36.00
CA ALA A 272 1.47 -2.61 34.87
C ALA A 272 2.51 -1.57 35.30
N ILE A 273 2.18 -0.71 36.26
CA ILE A 273 3.06 0.33 36.82
C ILE A 273 4.16 -0.30 37.67
N THR A 274 3.85 -1.38 38.39
CA THR A 274 4.83 -2.09 39.26
C THR A 274 5.65 -3.14 38.52
N HIS A 275 5.30 -3.50 37.29
CA HIS A 275 6.01 -4.50 36.51
C HIS A 275 7.07 -3.86 35.61
N PHE A 276 8.14 -3.38 36.22
CA PHE A 276 9.40 -3.14 35.54
C PHE A 276 9.93 -4.52 35.12
N GLY A 277 9.67 -4.91 33.88
CA GLY A 277 10.04 -6.24 33.40
C GLY A 277 11.52 -6.51 33.63
N ASP A 278 11.89 -7.79 33.76
CA ASP A 278 13.28 -8.18 33.95
C ASP A 278 14.07 -7.90 32.65
N ILE A 279 14.81 -6.79 32.61
CA ILE A 279 15.63 -6.35 31.45
C ILE A 279 17.03 -7.00 31.50
N THR A 280 17.35 -7.81 32.52
CA THR A 280 18.68 -8.43 32.67
C THR A 280 19.11 -9.22 31.44
N ALA A 281 18.16 -9.85 30.74
CA ALA A 281 18.41 -10.56 29.49
C ALA A 281 18.89 -9.67 28.33
N LEU A 282 18.68 -8.35 28.41
CA LEU A 282 19.09 -7.35 27.42
C LEU A 282 20.33 -6.56 27.86
N THR A 283 20.44 -6.21 29.13
CA THR A 283 21.55 -5.40 29.68
C THR A 283 22.77 -6.22 30.05
N GLY A 284 22.66 -7.56 30.08
CA GLY A 284 23.78 -8.46 30.38
C GLY A 284 24.33 -8.32 31.81
N GLY A 285 23.65 -7.57 32.68
CA GLY A 285 24.02 -7.39 34.08
C GLY A 285 23.77 -8.67 34.88
N GLU A 286 24.68 -8.97 35.82
CA GLU A 286 24.46 -10.02 36.81
C GLU A 286 23.18 -9.74 37.59
N ALA A 287 22.34 -10.77 37.74
CA ALA A 287 21.00 -10.68 38.31
C ALA A 287 21.02 -10.21 39.78
N GLY A 288 21.01 -8.90 39.98
CA GLY A 288 20.82 -8.27 41.28
C GLY A 288 19.33 -8.23 41.66
N ILE A 289 19.00 -9.00 42.70
CA ILE A 289 17.89 -8.76 43.64
C ILE A 289 16.47 -8.81 43.04
N SER A 290 15.83 -9.96 43.25
CA SER A 290 14.36 -10.20 43.39
C SER A 290 13.83 -11.35 42.53
N GLN A 291 14.44 -12.55 42.64
CA GLN A 291 13.66 -13.74 42.29
C GLN A 291 12.50 -13.89 43.27
N PRO A 292 11.23 -13.93 42.81
CA PRO A 292 10.14 -14.33 43.69
C PRO A 292 10.39 -15.77 44.10
N GLN A 293 10.64 -15.99 45.40
CA GLN A 293 10.82 -17.33 45.93
C GLN A 293 9.64 -18.21 45.50
N LYS A 294 9.95 -19.34 44.85
CA LYS A 294 8.95 -20.35 44.47
C LYS A 294 8.14 -20.70 45.71
N LYS A 295 6.87 -20.29 45.77
CA LYS A 295 5.96 -20.68 46.85
C LYS A 295 5.97 -22.21 46.94
N LYS A 296 6.53 -22.75 48.03
CA LYS A 296 6.49 -24.19 48.34
C LYS A 296 5.04 -24.65 48.19
N LYS A 297 4.79 -25.63 47.32
CA LYS A 297 3.48 -26.25 47.18
C LYS A 297 3.09 -26.80 48.55
N VAL A 298 2.16 -26.15 49.24
CA VAL A 298 1.53 -26.73 50.42
C VAL A 298 0.82 -27.99 49.94
N MET A 299 1.32 -29.16 50.34
CA MET A 299 0.68 -30.43 50.07
C MET A 299 -0.73 -30.36 50.66
N LYS A 300 -1.75 -30.30 49.78
CA LYS A 300 -3.14 -30.52 50.20
C LYS A 300 -3.20 -31.91 50.82
N LYS A 301 -3.35 -32.00 52.14
CA LYS A 301 -3.68 -33.25 52.85
C LYS A 301 -4.88 -33.87 52.12
N LYS A 302 -4.71 -35.08 51.61
CA LYS A 302 -5.81 -35.88 51.03
C LYS A 302 -6.86 -36.05 52.12
N THR A 303 -7.98 -35.34 52.00
CA THR A 303 -9.18 -35.66 52.78
C THR A 303 -9.64 -37.04 52.33
N LYS A 304 -9.57 -38.02 53.24
CA LYS A 304 -10.08 -39.38 53.01
C LYS A 304 -11.55 -39.25 52.59
N ARG A 305 -11.87 -39.71 51.38
CA ARG A 305 -13.26 -39.90 50.94
C ARG A 305 -13.94 -40.82 51.95
N LYS A 306 -14.97 -40.34 52.63
CA LYS A 306 -15.90 -41.17 53.41
C LYS A 306 -16.50 -42.20 52.45
N ALA A 307 -16.16 -43.46 52.65
CA ALA A 307 -16.83 -44.57 51.99
C ALA A 307 -18.30 -44.58 52.43
N PHE A 308 -19.21 -44.51 51.46
CA PHE A 308 -20.62 -44.82 51.70
C PHE A 308 -20.70 -46.31 52.03
N ARG A 309 -21.03 -46.64 53.29
CA ARG A 309 -21.46 -47.99 53.67
C ARG A 309 -22.82 -48.23 53.01
N LYS A 310 -22.91 -49.21 52.11
CA LYS A 310 -24.19 -49.80 51.72
C LYS A 310 -24.80 -50.43 52.96
N HIS A 311 -26.00 -50.00 53.33
CA HIS A 311 -26.81 -50.70 54.30
C HIS A 311 -27.49 -51.89 53.60
N LYS A 312 -27.65 -52.95 54.40
CA LYS A 312 -28.17 -54.28 54.09
C LYS A 312 -29.55 -54.24 53.43
#